data_AF-A0A6H5I5D3-F1
#
_entry.id   AF-A0A6H5I5D3-F1
#
_cell.length_a   1.000
_cell.length_b   1.000
_cell.length_c   1.000
_cell.angle_alpha   90.00
_cell.angle_beta   90.00
_cell.angle_gamma   90.00
#
_symmetry.space_group_name_H-M   'P 1'
#
loop_
_entity.id
_entity.type
_entity.pdbx_description
1 polymer ?
#
loop_
_entity_poly.entity_id
_entity_poly.type
_entity_poly.pdbx_seq_one_letter_code
_entity_poly.pdbx_strand_id
1 'polypeptide(L)'
;MPFMIGKEPVRRTLNYLKSGKLVLKNSIQIFAINFNAVGKNHKGIRDFIFWHLPQVLFKNRQVQIVEIKNKTPTPFITCFYEDGKKMLIDLDGKNKDEILDHLLKVVGKSAETLKLESIAREKKDNPANFGVGCEKSCMCEIPGQVPCPSIVPLPLHMRGKFKFSKEKLE
;
A
#
# COMPACT_ATOMS: atom_id res chain seq x y z
N MET A 1 13.94 2.76 -23.35
CA MET A 1 13.11 2.73 -22.13
C MET A 1 12.39 1.38 -22.02
N PRO A 2 12.69 0.54 -21.01
CA PRO A 2 12.11 -0.81 -20.89
C PRO A 2 10.59 -0.82 -20.69
N PHE A 3 10.00 0.31 -20.25
CA PHE A 3 8.56 0.45 -20.08
C PHE A 3 7.76 0.45 -21.38
N MET A 4 8.37 0.75 -22.54
CA MET A 4 7.68 0.81 -23.84
C MET A 4 7.62 -0.54 -24.57
N ILE A 5 8.26 -1.59 -24.02
CA ILE A 5 8.36 -2.90 -24.67
C ILE A 5 7.18 -3.77 -24.26
N GLY A 6 6.42 -4.27 -25.25
CA GLY A 6 5.32 -5.23 -25.06
C GLY A 6 3.93 -4.63 -25.25
N LYS A 7 2.93 -5.51 -25.29
CA LYS A 7 1.53 -5.13 -25.48
C LYS A 7 0.97 -4.44 -24.23
N GLU A 8 0.34 -3.27 -24.42
CA GLU A 8 -0.27 -2.46 -23.36
C GLU A 8 0.69 -2.09 -22.21
N PRO A 9 1.70 -1.23 -22.48
CA PRO A 9 2.72 -0.84 -21.50
C PRO A 9 2.18 -0.04 -20.31
N VAL A 10 1.00 0.57 -20.45
CA VAL A 10 0.30 1.31 -19.39
C VAL A 10 0.17 0.51 -18.09
N ARG A 11 0.04 -0.82 -18.20
CA ARG A 11 -0.10 -1.74 -17.06
C ARG A 11 1.11 -1.77 -16.12
N ARG A 12 2.28 -1.33 -16.61
CA ARG A 12 3.53 -1.26 -15.84
C ARG A 12 3.74 0.10 -15.17
N THR A 13 2.80 1.03 -15.30
CA THR A 13 2.89 2.35 -14.66
C THR A 13 2.40 2.31 -13.21
N LEU A 14 3.02 3.10 -12.34
CA LEU A 14 2.61 3.18 -10.92
C LEU A 14 1.17 3.66 -10.77
N ASN A 15 0.70 4.58 -11.62
CA ASN A 15 -0.67 5.07 -11.58
C ASN A 15 -1.67 3.95 -11.85
N TYR A 16 -1.38 3.09 -12.83
CA TYR A 16 -2.22 1.91 -13.12
C TYR A 16 -2.21 0.88 -11.98
N LEU A 17 -1.05 0.61 -11.40
CA LEU A 17 -0.95 -0.34 -10.28
C LEU A 17 -1.65 0.19 -9.02
N LYS A 18 -1.59 1.51 -8.77
CA LYS A 18 -2.26 2.16 -7.65
C LYS A 18 -3.78 2.21 -7.80
N SER A 19 -4.33 2.22 -9.02
CA SER A 19 -5.78 2.27 -9.25
C SER A 19 -6.52 0.95 -9.02
N GLY A 20 -5.79 -0.14 -8.74
CA GLY A 20 -6.37 -1.43 -8.36
C GLY A 20 -7.28 -1.33 -7.13
N LYS A 21 -8.50 -1.85 -7.27
CA LYS A 21 -9.53 -1.82 -6.21
C LYS A 21 -9.45 -3.02 -5.27
N LEU A 22 -9.01 -4.17 -5.76
CA LEU A 22 -9.01 -5.41 -4.99
C LEU A 22 -7.86 -5.41 -3.97
N VAL A 23 -8.23 -5.33 -2.70
CA VAL A 23 -7.35 -5.56 -1.55
C VAL A 23 -7.91 -6.75 -0.79
N LEU A 24 -7.20 -7.87 -0.83
CA LEU A 24 -7.60 -9.09 -0.11
C LEU A 24 -7.63 -8.89 1.42
N LYS A 25 -8.52 -9.65 2.08
CA LYS A 25 -8.56 -9.78 3.55
C LYS A 25 -7.22 -10.31 4.08
N ASN A 26 -6.82 -9.83 5.26
CA ASN A 26 -5.54 -10.22 5.89
C ASN A 26 -5.45 -11.72 6.20
N SER A 27 -6.58 -12.39 6.38
CA SER A 27 -6.65 -13.82 6.66
C SER A 27 -6.24 -14.72 5.49
N ILE A 28 -6.14 -14.17 4.27
CA ILE A 28 -5.80 -14.94 3.07
C ILE A 28 -4.29 -14.96 2.92
N GLN A 29 -3.69 -16.15 2.84
CA GLN A 29 -2.24 -16.33 2.70
C GLN A 29 -1.85 -16.66 1.25
N ILE A 30 -2.63 -17.52 0.58
CA ILE A 30 -2.35 -17.96 -0.78
C ILE A 30 -3.57 -17.73 -1.67
N PHE A 31 -3.33 -17.20 -2.86
CA PHE A 31 -4.32 -16.96 -3.91
C PHE A 31 -3.92 -17.70 -5.18
N ALA A 32 -4.52 -18.87 -5.41
CA ALA A 32 -4.19 -19.74 -6.55
C ALA A 32 -5.21 -19.56 -7.68
N ILE A 33 -4.73 -19.22 -8.88
CA ILE A 33 -5.55 -19.01 -10.07
C ILE A 33 -5.32 -20.18 -11.03
N ASN A 34 -6.36 -20.98 -11.24
CA ASN A 34 -6.36 -22.08 -12.20
C ASN A 34 -7.07 -21.67 -13.48
N PHE A 35 -6.41 -21.80 -14.62
CA PHE A 35 -6.99 -21.51 -15.93
C PHE A 35 -6.31 -22.25 -17.07
N ASN A 36 -6.95 -22.26 -18.24
CA ASN A 36 -6.38 -22.82 -19.46
C ASN A 36 -6.00 -21.72 -20.44
N ALA A 37 -4.94 -21.99 -21.22
CA ALA A 37 -4.48 -21.07 -22.25
C ALA A 37 -5.47 -20.96 -23.43
N VAL A 38 -6.29 -21.99 -23.63
CA VAL A 38 -7.27 -22.14 -24.72
C VAL A 38 -8.67 -22.33 -24.15
N GLY A 39 -9.69 -21.96 -24.93
CA GLY A 39 -11.10 -22.11 -24.56
C GLY A 39 -11.80 -20.76 -24.41
N LYS A 40 -13.06 -20.69 -24.86
CA LYS A 40 -13.88 -19.48 -24.81
C LYS A 40 -14.22 -19.11 -23.36
N ASN A 41 -14.56 -20.09 -22.53
CA ASN A 41 -14.94 -19.84 -21.14
C ASN A 41 -13.76 -19.33 -20.28
N HIS A 42 -12.53 -19.64 -20.68
CA HIS A 42 -11.31 -19.15 -20.02
C HIS A 42 -10.87 -17.76 -20.50
N LYS A 43 -11.62 -17.12 -21.42
CA LYS A 43 -11.25 -15.79 -21.94
C LYS A 43 -11.28 -14.75 -20.82
N GLY A 44 -12.33 -14.74 -19.99
CA GLY A 44 -12.47 -13.75 -18.92
C GLY A 44 -11.35 -13.82 -17.88
N ILE A 45 -10.96 -15.01 -17.45
CA ILE A 45 -9.84 -15.17 -16.50
C ILE A 45 -8.49 -14.81 -17.13
N ARG A 46 -8.27 -15.09 -18.42
CA ARG A 46 -7.06 -14.65 -19.14
C ARG A 46 -6.98 -13.14 -19.23
N ASP A 47 -8.10 -12.49 -19.53
CA ASP A 47 -8.20 -11.03 -19.55
C ASP A 47 -8.02 -10.44 -18.14
N PHE A 48 -8.58 -11.07 -17.11
CA PHE A 48 -8.37 -10.68 -15.72
C PHE A 48 -6.90 -10.78 -15.32
N ILE A 49 -6.23 -11.88 -15.67
CA ILE A 49 -4.79 -12.04 -15.42
C ILE A 49 -3.98 -10.98 -16.17
N PHE A 50 -4.35 -10.70 -17.41
CA PHE A 50 -3.64 -9.71 -18.21
C PHE A 50 -3.80 -8.29 -17.62
N TRP A 51 -5.00 -7.89 -17.22
CA TRP A 51 -5.28 -6.52 -16.78
C TRP A 51 -5.14 -6.32 -15.27
N HIS A 52 -5.77 -7.17 -14.46
CA HIS A 52 -5.94 -6.94 -13.03
C HIS A 52 -4.89 -7.62 -12.15
N LEU A 53 -4.32 -8.76 -12.56
CA LEU A 53 -3.33 -9.47 -11.72
C LEU A 53 -2.14 -8.59 -11.27
N PRO A 54 -1.53 -7.75 -12.13
CA PRO A 54 -0.46 -6.85 -11.67
C PRO A 54 -0.92 -5.90 -10.55
N GLN A 55 -2.16 -5.43 -10.61
CA GLN A 55 -2.75 -4.56 -9.60
C GLN A 55 -2.96 -5.32 -8.28
N VAL A 56 -3.46 -6.57 -8.35
CA VAL A 56 -3.65 -7.43 -7.18
C VAL A 56 -2.31 -7.72 -6.50
N LEU A 57 -1.29 -8.10 -7.26
CA LEU A 57 0.07 -8.31 -6.76
C LEU A 57 0.62 -7.07 -6.05
N PHE A 58 0.45 -5.89 -6.68
CA PHE A 58 0.94 -4.63 -6.13
C PHE A 58 0.27 -4.25 -4.80
N LYS A 59 -1.05 -4.48 -4.68
CA LYS A 59 -1.83 -4.17 -3.48
C LYS A 59 -1.67 -5.20 -2.37
N ASN A 60 -1.39 -6.46 -2.70
CA ASN A 60 -1.36 -7.58 -1.78
C ASN A 60 0.02 -8.23 -1.65
N ARG A 61 1.05 -7.45 -1.35
CA ARG A 61 2.45 -7.93 -1.24
C ARG A 61 2.69 -9.05 -0.23
N GLN A 62 1.81 -9.22 0.74
CA GLN A 62 1.92 -10.26 1.78
C GLN A 62 1.26 -11.58 1.38
N VAL A 63 0.48 -11.60 0.30
CA VAL A 63 -0.25 -12.79 -0.18
C VAL A 63 0.55 -13.43 -1.30
N GLN A 64 0.78 -14.73 -1.21
CA GLN A 64 1.41 -15.47 -2.30
C GLN A 64 0.38 -15.72 -3.41
N ILE A 65 0.65 -15.25 -4.62
CA ILE A 65 -0.24 -15.46 -5.78
C ILE A 65 0.41 -16.46 -6.73
N VAL A 66 -0.34 -17.49 -7.13
CA VAL A 66 0.16 -18.58 -7.98
C VAL A 66 -0.75 -18.75 -9.20
N GLU A 67 -0.16 -18.80 -10.39
CA GLU A 67 -0.86 -19.16 -11.63
C GLU A 67 -0.61 -20.63 -11.96
N ILE A 68 -1.67 -21.41 -12.15
CA ILE A 68 -1.61 -22.82 -12.54
C ILE A 68 -2.33 -22.95 -13.88
N LYS A 69 -1.62 -23.41 -14.89
CA LYS A 69 -2.08 -23.43 -16.29
C LYS A 69 -2.33 -24.86 -16.77
N ASN A 70 -3.43 -25.07 -17.50
CA ASN A 70 -3.73 -26.32 -18.22
C ASN A 70 -3.79 -27.57 -17.32
N LYS A 71 -4.27 -27.42 -16.08
CA LYS A 71 -4.44 -28.55 -15.14
C LYS A 71 -5.88 -29.00 -14.96
N THR A 72 -6.84 -28.09 -15.11
CA THR A 72 -8.25 -28.35 -14.87
C THR A 72 -9.10 -27.86 -16.05
N PRO A 73 -10.21 -28.53 -16.37
CA PRO A 73 -11.02 -28.16 -17.54
C PRO A 73 -11.70 -26.79 -17.39
N THR A 74 -12.09 -26.41 -16.18
CA THR A 74 -12.78 -25.14 -15.86
C THR A 74 -11.86 -24.18 -15.09
N PRO A 75 -12.06 -22.85 -15.23
CA PRO A 75 -11.28 -21.85 -14.52
C PRO A 75 -11.86 -21.58 -13.14
N PHE A 76 -11.00 -21.54 -12.13
CA PHE A 76 -11.40 -21.21 -10.77
C PHE A 76 -10.25 -20.60 -9.98
N ILE A 77 -10.60 -19.91 -8.91
CA ILE A 77 -9.65 -19.36 -7.94
C ILE A 77 -9.82 -20.10 -6.62
N THR A 78 -8.71 -20.44 -5.97
CA THR A 78 -8.70 -20.98 -4.62
C THR A 78 -7.97 -20.04 -3.68
N CYS A 79 -8.64 -19.63 -2.63
CA CYS A 79 -8.06 -18.86 -1.53
C CYS A 79 -7.78 -19.79 -0.36
N PHE A 80 -6.54 -19.78 0.13
CA PHE A 80 -6.15 -20.48 1.35
C PHE A 80 -6.01 -19.47 2.48
N TYR A 81 -6.71 -19.77 3.56
CA TYR A 81 -6.75 -18.94 4.75
C TYR A 81 -5.72 -19.40 5.78
N GLU A 82 -5.32 -18.49 6.66
CA GLU A 82 -4.42 -18.77 7.77
C GLU A 82 -4.93 -19.86 8.72
N ASP A 83 -6.25 -20.01 8.86
CA ASP A 83 -6.89 -21.06 9.67
C ASP A 83 -6.93 -22.44 8.97
N GLY A 84 -6.27 -22.57 7.80
CA GLY A 84 -6.26 -23.79 6.99
C GLY A 84 -7.53 -23.99 6.15
N LYS A 85 -8.53 -23.11 6.25
CA LYS A 85 -9.71 -23.21 5.38
C LYS A 85 -9.35 -22.88 3.94
N LYS A 86 -10.10 -23.50 3.02
CA LYS A 86 -10.02 -23.24 1.58
C LYS A 86 -11.36 -22.74 1.06
N MET A 87 -11.32 -21.72 0.23
CA MET A 87 -12.50 -21.23 -0.50
C MET A 87 -12.23 -21.35 -1.99
N LEU A 88 -13.11 -22.07 -2.68
CA LEU A 88 -13.07 -22.21 -4.14
C LEU A 88 -14.12 -21.28 -4.76
N ILE A 89 -13.69 -20.53 -5.77
CA ILE A 89 -14.51 -19.55 -6.49
C ILE A 89 -14.51 -19.94 -7.96
N ASP A 90 -15.66 -20.38 -8.46
CA ASP A 90 -15.85 -20.72 -9.87
C ASP A 90 -16.00 -19.46 -10.74
N LEU A 91 -15.29 -19.45 -11.86
CA LEU A 91 -15.20 -18.33 -12.79
C LEU A 91 -15.61 -18.69 -14.21
N ASP A 92 -16.18 -19.89 -14.42
CA ASP A 92 -16.59 -20.33 -15.76
C ASP A 92 -17.58 -19.34 -16.40
N GLY A 93 -17.30 -18.94 -17.64
CA GLY A 93 -18.14 -18.04 -18.43
C GLY A 93 -18.20 -16.57 -17.97
N LYS A 94 -17.54 -16.19 -16.88
CA LYS A 94 -17.52 -14.80 -16.39
C LYS A 94 -16.57 -13.92 -17.19
N ASN A 95 -16.91 -12.64 -17.34
CA ASN A 95 -16.01 -11.64 -17.93
C ASN A 95 -15.01 -11.10 -16.87
N LYS A 96 -13.99 -10.35 -17.30
CA LYS A 96 -12.93 -9.85 -16.39
C LYS A 96 -13.47 -8.94 -15.28
N ASP A 97 -14.46 -8.12 -15.58
CA ASP A 97 -15.00 -7.09 -14.68
C ASP A 97 -15.95 -7.74 -13.66
N GLU A 98 -16.76 -8.72 -14.10
CA GLU A 98 -17.56 -9.59 -13.24
C GLU A 98 -16.71 -10.41 -12.28
N ILE A 99 -15.57 -10.93 -12.74
CA ILE A 99 -14.60 -11.62 -11.89
C ILE A 99 -14.09 -10.66 -10.81
N LEU A 100 -13.68 -9.44 -11.19
CA LEU A 100 -13.19 -8.45 -10.25
C LEU A 100 -14.25 -8.06 -9.21
N ASP A 101 -15.48 -7.78 -9.64
CA ASP A 101 -16.58 -7.40 -8.76
C ASP A 101 -16.99 -8.54 -7.83
N HIS A 102 -16.96 -9.77 -8.31
CA HIS A 102 -17.22 -10.95 -7.49
C HIS A 102 -16.15 -11.12 -6.40
N LEU A 103 -14.87 -11.00 -6.77
CA LEU A 103 -13.75 -11.08 -5.82
C LEU A 103 -13.79 -9.95 -4.78
N LEU A 104 -14.13 -8.73 -5.19
CA LEU A 104 -14.29 -7.60 -4.27
C LEU A 104 -15.33 -7.89 -3.18
N LYS A 105 -16.43 -8.55 -3.52
CA LYS A 105 -17.49 -8.90 -2.57
C LYS A 105 -17.10 -10.05 -1.63
N VAL A 106 -16.44 -11.09 -2.15
CA VAL A 106 -16.20 -12.33 -1.40
C VAL A 106 -14.92 -12.26 -0.57
N VAL A 107 -13.81 -11.90 -1.21
CA VAL A 107 -12.45 -11.99 -0.64
C VAL A 107 -11.82 -10.62 -0.38
N GLY A 108 -12.38 -9.56 -0.96
CA GLY A 108 -11.95 -8.18 -0.74
C GLY A 108 -12.31 -7.64 0.64
N LYS A 109 -11.52 -6.67 1.11
CA LYS A 109 -11.90 -5.82 2.24
C LYS A 109 -13.04 -4.88 1.84
N SER A 110 -13.88 -4.52 2.81
CA SER A 110 -14.94 -3.53 2.57
C SER A 110 -14.35 -2.13 2.39
N ALA A 111 -15.08 -1.25 1.69
CA ALA A 111 -14.66 0.14 1.50
C ALA A 111 -14.52 0.88 2.85
N GLU A 112 -15.34 0.52 3.83
CA GLU A 112 -15.30 1.08 5.18
C GLU A 112 -14.02 0.69 5.92
N THR A 113 -13.64 -0.58 5.88
CA THR A 113 -12.40 -1.05 6.52
C THR A 113 -11.17 -0.42 5.86
N LEU A 114 -11.16 -0.26 4.54
CA LEU A 114 -10.09 0.45 3.83
C LEU A 114 -9.97 1.93 4.23
N LYS A 115 -11.10 2.64 4.41
CA LYS A 115 -11.11 4.03 4.89
C LYS A 115 -10.61 4.13 6.33
N LEU A 116 -11.02 3.21 7.21
CA LEU A 116 -10.54 3.19 8.59
C LEU A 116 -9.03 2.91 8.65
N GLU A 117 -8.53 1.98 7.83
CA GLU A 117 -7.09 1.70 7.72
C GLU A 117 -6.30 2.89 7.17
N SER A 118 -6.85 3.66 6.22
CA SER A 118 -6.19 4.87 5.70
C SER A 118 -6.14 5.96 6.75
N ILE A 119 -7.26 6.22 7.43
CA ILE A 119 -7.34 7.20 8.53
C ILE A 119 -6.38 6.81 9.66
N ALA A 120 -6.31 5.52 10.03
CA ALA A 120 -5.41 5.04 11.07
C ALA A 120 -3.93 5.18 10.68
N ARG A 121 -3.61 5.09 9.38
CA ARG A 121 -2.25 5.30 8.87
C ARG A 121 -1.86 6.77 8.89
N GLU A 122 -2.78 7.66 8.54
CA GLU A 122 -2.57 9.11 8.56
C GLU A 122 -2.49 9.67 9.99
N LYS A 123 -3.29 9.13 10.92
CA LYS A 123 -3.33 9.55 12.33
C LYS A 123 -2.06 9.27 13.13
N LYS A 124 -1.09 8.55 12.58
CA LYS A 124 0.14 8.18 13.33
C LYS A 124 1.05 9.37 13.61
N ASP A 125 0.98 10.43 12.82
CA ASP A 125 1.80 11.62 13.04
C ASP A 125 1.06 12.57 13.98
N ASN A 126 1.40 12.50 15.27
CA ASN A 126 0.91 13.46 16.26
C ASN A 126 1.42 14.85 15.85
N PRO A 127 0.53 15.84 15.58
CA PRO A 127 0.94 17.18 15.15
C PRO A 127 1.75 17.94 16.21
N ALA A 128 1.73 17.47 17.46
CA ALA A 128 2.56 18.03 18.53
C ALA A 128 4.01 17.53 18.52
N ASN A 129 4.36 16.57 17.66
CA ASN A 129 5.73 16.08 17.55
C ASN A 129 6.63 17.12 16.84
N PHE A 130 7.88 17.21 17.28
CA PHE A 130 8.91 18.05 16.68
C PHE A 130 10.02 17.18 16.11
N GLY A 131 10.57 17.58 14.96
CA GLY A 131 11.75 16.95 14.37
C GLY A 131 11.66 16.76 12.86
N VAL A 132 12.60 15.99 12.32
CA VAL A 132 12.67 15.70 10.88
C VAL A 132 11.46 14.88 10.44
N GLY A 133 10.70 15.41 9.48
CA GLY A 133 9.47 14.78 8.99
C GLY A 133 8.20 15.14 9.76
N CYS A 134 8.31 15.95 10.82
CA CYS A 134 7.16 16.58 11.49
C CYS A 134 6.86 17.95 10.85
N GLU A 135 5.71 18.54 11.16
CA GLU A 135 5.35 19.89 10.69
C GLU A 135 6.36 20.95 11.13
N LYS A 136 6.93 20.76 12.32
CA LYS A 136 7.89 21.67 12.94
C LYS A 136 9.17 20.93 13.26
N SER A 137 10.30 21.49 12.89
CA SER A 137 11.60 20.86 13.17
C SER A 137 12.07 21.15 14.59
N CYS A 138 11.89 22.39 15.05
CA CYS A 138 12.31 22.86 16.36
C CYS A 138 11.27 23.79 16.99
N MET A 139 11.22 23.84 18.32
CA MET A 139 10.33 24.71 19.07
C MET A 139 10.52 26.20 18.76
N CYS A 140 11.70 26.61 18.31
CA CYS A 140 12.00 28.00 17.97
C CYS A 140 11.19 28.55 16.78
N GLU A 141 10.53 27.68 16.00
CA GLU A 141 9.61 28.07 14.92
C GLU A 141 8.25 28.54 15.46
N ILE A 142 7.95 28.27 16.73
CA ILE A 142 6.67 28.67 17.34
C ILE A 142 6.78 30.10 17.86
N PRO A 143 5.88 31.01 17.41
CA PRO A 143 5.87 32.39 17.89
C PRO A 143 5.63 32.43 19.41
N GLY A 144 6.35 33.31 20.10
CA GLY A 144 6.36 33.41 21.55
C GLY A 144 7.43 32.55 22.24
N GLN A 145 8.08 31.62 21.52
CA GLN A 145 9.22 30.87 22.03
C GLN A 145 10.55 31.60 21.79
N VAL A 146 11.61 31.12 22.44
CA VAL A 146 12.97 31.66 22.26
C VAL A 146 13.46 31.35 20.83
N PRO A 147 13.89 32.35 20.05
CA PRO A 147 14.37 32.14 18.70
C PRO A 147 15.71 31.38 18.68
N CYS A 148 16.01 30.73 17.56
CA CYS A 148 17.27 30.02 17.38
C CYS A 148 18.46 31.00 17.46
N PRO A 149 19.52 30.70 18.23
CA PRO A 149 20.71 31.55 18.33
C PRO A 149 21.41 31.83 17.00
N SER A 150 21.22 30.95 16.01
CA SER A 150 21.76 31.14 14.66
C SER A 150 21.07 32.26 13.87
N ILE A 151 19.83 32.60 14.23
CA ILE A 151 19.03 33.65 13.56
C ILE A 151 19.07 34.93 14.39
N VAL A 152 18.80 34.80 15.69
CA VAL A 152 18.79 35.92 16.64
C VAL A 152 19.75 35.60 17.78
N PRO A 153 20.88 36.33 17.91
CA PRO A 153 21.82 36.09 18.98
C PRO A 153 21.17 36.34 20.35
N LEU A 154 21.24 35.36 21.26
CA LEU A 154 20.64 35.47 22.60
C LEU A 154 21.26 36.62 23.43
N PRO A 155 20.56 37.19 24.43
CA PRO A 155 21.16 38.20 25.33
C PRO A 155 22.44 37.71 26.02
N LEU A 156 23.36 38.63 26.35
CA LEU A 156 24.66 38.29 26.96
C LEU A 156 24.52 37.48 28.25
N HIS A 157 23.54 37.82 29.08
CA HIS A 157 23.28 37.14 30.35
C HIS A 157 22.79 35.70 30.17
N MET A 158 22.36 35.26 28.98
CA MET A 158 21.95 33.87 28.70
C MET A 158 23.08 33.03 28.07
N ARG A 159 24.19 33.65 27.67
CA ARG A 159 25.31 32.97 26.98
C ARG A 159 26.36 32.50 28.00
N GLY A 160 26.69 31.20 27.96
CA GLY A 160 27.66 30.60 28.89
C GLY A 160 29.02 31.32 28.93
N LYS A 161 29.54 31.80 27.78
CA LYS A 161 30.81 32.54 27.71
C LYS A 161 30.87 33.74 28.66
N PHE A 162 29.78 34.48 28.86
CA PHE A 162 29.76 35.68 29.69
C PHE A 162 29.34 35.40 31.13
N LYS A 163 28.51 34.38 31.38
CA LYS A 163 28.16 33.94 32.75
C LYS A 163 29.41 33.42 33.48
N PHE A 164 30.11 32.46 32.89
CA PHE A 164 31.22 31.74 33.53
C PHE A 164 32.58 32.44 33.41
N SER A 165 32.66 33.54 32.66
CA SER A 165 33.87 34.36 32.58
C SER A 165 34.19 35.08 33.88
N LYS A 166 33.20 35.29 34.77
CA LYS A 166 33.42 35.96 36.07
C LYS A 166 33.87 35.00 37.17
N GLU A 167 33.52 33.71 37.08
CA GLU A 167 33.87 32.68 38.09
C GLU A 167 35.31 32.15 37.99
N LYS A 168 36.05 32.46 36.92
CA LYS A 168 37.44 32.02 36.73
C LYS A 168 38.50 33.03 37.22
N LEU A 169 38.08 34.11 37.89
CA LEU A 169 38.95 35.18 38.39
C LEU A 169 39.04 35.24 39.92
N GLU A 170 38.49 34.24 40.61
CA GLU A 170 38.73 33.92 42.02
C GLU A 170 39.49 32.59 42.12
#